data_AF-A0A8J1T615-F1
#
_entry.id   AF-A0A8J1T615-F1
#
_cell.length_a   1.000
_cell.length_b   1.000
_cell.length_c   1.000
_cell.angle_alpha   90.00
_cell.angle_beta   90.00
_cell.angle_gamma   90.00
#
_symmetry.space_group_name_H-M   'P 1'
#
loop_
_entity.id
_entity.type
_entity.pdbx_description
1 polymer ?
#
loop_
_entity_poly.entity_id
_entity_poly.type
_entity_poly.pdbx_seq_one_letter_code
_entity_poly.pdbx_strand_id
1 'polypeptide(L)'
;ANGRNVTADLNEAYARLEAAQEYEDALADDKNQNNGNDINKKVALRLGGWDAKSIYENAAEYFDYDFEFGVRSEFTSLKHGVLTRATVFQDEDYRIVDQRGFVHIVQATADEFLNPDGSQLRLNERVTQIDTPGNRVMVTLASGATIEAEYAITTFSIGAMQSGNITYNPPLVYEKSEAINHFKMARYTKIFLKFPTQFWDETEFIIHTSKRNGFYTIWENLNHN
;
A
#
# COMPACT_ATOMS: atom_id res chain seq x y z
N ALA A 1 6.57 -0.23 32.76
CA ALA A 1 5.17 -0.52 32.37
C ALA A 1 5.01 -2.03 32.40
N ASN A 2 4.01 -2.55 33.11
CA ASN A 2 3.81 -3.98 33.31
C ASN A 2 2.97 -4.53 32.14
N GLY A 3 3.59 -4.69 30.97
CA GLY A 3 2.98 -5.41 29.85
C GLY A 3 2.93 -6.91 30.17
N ARG A 4 1.79 -7.55 29.90
CA ARG A 4 1.67 -9.01 29.94
C ARG A 4 2.09 -9.56 28.57
N ASN A 5 2.93 -10.59 28.56
CA ASN A 5 3.16 -11.37 27.34
C ASN A 5 1.86 -12.13 26.99
N VAL A 6 1.36 -11.91 25.77
CA VAL A 6 0.11 -12.47 25.24
C VAL A 6 0.35 -13.28 23.96
N THR A 7 1.58 -13.75 23.73
CA THR A 7 1.95 -14.50 22.52
C THR A 7 1.09 -15.75 22.35
N ALA A 8 0.79 -16.48 23.44
CA ALA A 8 -0.09 -17.65 23.38
C ALA A 8 -1.51 -17.30 22.91
N ASP A 9 -2.10 -16.25 23.47
CA ASP A 9 -3.44 -15.78 23.10
C ASP A 9 -3.49 -15.29 21.64
N LEU A 10 -2.42 -14.64 21.17
CA LEU A 10 -2.27 -14.18 19.79
C LEU A 10 -2.09 -15.35 18.81
N ASN A 11 -1.28 -16.35 19.16
CA ASN A 11 -1.09 -17.54 18.33
C ASN A 11 -2.39 -18.35 18.17
N GLU A 12 -3.22 -18.44 19.21
CA GLU A 12 -4.56 -19.04 19.10
C GLU A 12 -5.46 -18.24 18.16
N ALA A 13 -5.38 -16.91 18.21
CA ALA A 13 -6.11 -16.04 17.29
C ALA A 13 -5.63 -16.22 15.84
N TYR A 14 -4.32 -16.31 15.59
CA TYR A 14 -3.77 -16.59 14.26
C TYR A 14 -4.22 -17.93 13.71
N ALA A 15 -4.14 -19.02 14.48
CA ALA A 15 -4.57 -20.33 14.02
C ALA A 15 -6.05 -20.34 13.58
N ARG A 16 -6.90 -19.54 14.24
CA ARG A 16 -8.30 -19.34 13.84
C ARG A 16 -8.45 -18.43 12.61
N LEU A 17 -7.58 -17.45 12.44
CA LEU A 17 -7.55 -16.57 11.27
C LEU A 17 -7.13 -17.32 10.03
N GLU A 18 -6.07 -18.13 10.12
CA GLU A 18 -5.55 -18.99 9.05
C GLU A 18 -6.65 -19.91 8.50
N ALA A 19 -7.43 -20.56 9.37
CA ALA A 19 -8.56 -21.40 8.93
C ALA A 19 -9.64 -20.62 8.16
N ALA A 20 -9.85 -19.34 8.49
CA ALA A 20 -10.79 -18.49 7.74
C ALA A 20 -10.17 -17.93 6.45
N GLN A 21 -8.86 -17.72 6.42
CA GLN A 21 -8.10 -17.33 5.24
C GLN A 21 -8.09 -18.44 4.18
N GLU A 22 -7.96 -19.71 4.57
CA GLU A 22 -8.11 -20.84 3.63
C GLU A 22 -9.47 -20.81 2.90
N TYR A 23 -10.54 -20.50 3.63
CA TYR A 23 -11.87 -20.31 3.03
C TYR A 23 -11.92 -19.05 2.16
N GLU A 24 -11.32 -17.95 2.61
CA GLU A 24 -11.23 -16.70 1.86
C GLU A 24 -10.57 -16.92 0.49
N ASP A 25 -9.42 -17.58 0.46
CA ASP A 25 -8.65 -17.85 -0.77
C ASP A 25 -9.43 -18.77 -1.72
N ALA A 26 -10.02 -19.85 -1.20
CA ALA A 26 -10.86 -20.73 -2.00
C ALA A 26 -12.08 -20.00 -2.60
N LEU A 27 -12.69 -19.08 -1.84
CA LEU A 27 -13.81 -18.26 -2.32
C LEU A 27 -13.36 -17.22 -3.37
N ALA A 28 -12.16 -16.66 -3.21
CA ALA A 28 -11.57 -15.75 -4.20
C ALA A 28 -11.36 -16.47 -5.54
N ASP A 29 -10.78 -17.67 -5.50
CA ASP A 29 -10.55 -18.52 -6.66
C ASP A 29 -11.84 -18.90 -7.37
N ASP A 30 -12.84 -19.38 -6.63
CA ASP A 30 -14.17 -19.71 -7.18
C ASP A 30 -14.80 -18.51 -7.88
N LYS A 31 -14.80 -17.34 -7.23
CA LYS A 31 -15.37 -16.12 -7.81
C LYS A 31 -14.60 -15.62 -9.03
N ASN A 32 -13.28 -15.79 -9.06
CA ASN A 32 -12.46 -15.43 -10.22
C ASN A 32 -12.73 -16.37 -11.40
N GLN A 33 -12.79 -17.69 -11.15
CA GLN A 33 -13.03 -18.70 -12.19
C GLN A 33 -14.46 -18.66 -12.75
N ASN A 34 -15.45 -18.41 -11.89
CA ASN A 34 -16.87 -18.46 -12.26
C ASN A 34 -17.47 -17.07 -12.56
N ASN A 35 -16.63 -16.04 -12.74
CA ASN A 35 -17.05 -14.65 -12.96
C ASN A 35 -18.08 -14.15 -11.93
N GLY A 36 -17.89 -14.55 -10.67
CA GLY A 36 -18.72 -14.14 -9.55
C GLY A 36 -18.53 -12.67 -9.20
N ASN A 37 -19.56 -12.07 -8.59
CA ASN A 37 -19.50 -10.72 -8.05
C ASN A 37 -18.40 -10.60 -6.98
N ASP A 38 -17.66 -9.51 -7.04
CA ASP A 38 -16.65 -9.18 -6.03
C ASP A 38 -17.30 -8.83 -4.69
N ILE A 39 -16.59 -9.13 -3.61
CA ILE A 39 -16.93 -8.78 -2.23
C ILE A 39 -15.66 -8.30 -1.53
N ASN A 40 -15.77 -7.66 -0.36
CA ASN A 40 -14.56 -7.35 0.40
C ASN A 40 -14.06 -8.57 1.21
N LYS A 41 -12.77 -8.56 1.56
CA LYS A 41 -12.12 -9.62 2.34
C LYS A 41 -12.80 -9.84 3.70
N LYS A 42 -13.33 -8.78 4.34
CA LYS A 42 -14.07 -8.93 5.62
C LYS A 42 -15.32 -9.79 5.51
N VAL A 43 -16.05 -9.72 4.39
CA VAL A 43 -17.22 -10.58 4.15
C VAL A 43 -16.77 -12.04 4.00
N ALA A 44 -15.70 -12.28 3.25
CA ALA A 44 -15.15 -13.62 3.05
C ALA A 44 -14.67 -14.25 4.37
N LEU A 45 -13.92 -13.50 5.18
CA LEU A 45 -13.52 -13.90 6.53
C LEU A 45 -14.71 -14.33 7.39
N ARG A 46 -15.80 -13.54 7.39
CA ARG A 46 -17.02 -13.88 8.16
C ARG A 46 -17.70 -15.15 7.68
N LEU A 47 -17.73 -15.37 6.37
CA LEU A 47 -18.25 -16.62 5.79
C LEU A 47 -17.36 -17.82 6.15
N GLY A 48 -16.05 -17.60 6.27
CA GLY A 48 -15.08 -18.56 6.81
C GLY A 48 -15.10 -18.72 8.34
N GLY A 49 -16.05 -18.09 9.04
CA GLY A 49 -16.20 -18.21 10.50
C GLY A 49 -15.38 -17.22 11.33
N TRP A 50 -14.71 -16.25 10.71
CA TRP A 50 -13.95 -15.22 11.40
C TRP A 50 -14.71 -13.89 11.55
N ASP A 51 -14.93 -13.49 12.81
CA ASP A 51 -15.40 -12.14 13.14
C ASP A 51 -14.75 -11.72 14.46
N ALA A 52 -13.59 -11.05 14.39
CA ALA A 52 -12.77 -10.69 15.54
C ALA A 52 -13.60 -10.14 16.73
N LYS A 53 -13.49 -10.80 17.90
CA LYS A 53 -14.21 -10.48 19.15
C LYS A 53 -13.29 -10.01 20.27
N SER A 54 -12.00 -10.27 20.18
CA SER A 54 -11.00 -9.98 21.20
C SER A 54 -9.94 -9.00 20.70
N ILE A 55 -9.14 -8.44 21.61
CA ILE A 55 -7.99 -7.60 21.26
C ILE A 55 -6.89 -8.40 20.53
N TYR A 56 -6.86 -9.73 20.71
CA TYR A 56 -5.90 -10.63 20.07
C TYR A 56 -6.31 -10.89 18.62
N GLU A 57 -7.58 -11.23 18.38
CA GLU A 57 -8.12 -11.40 17.03
C GLU A 57 -8.06 -10.10 16.22
N ASN A 58 -8.33 -8.94 16.85
CA ASN A 58 -8.15 -7.66 16.16
C ASN A 58 -6.69 -7.41 15.76
N ALA A 59 -5.72 -7.79 16.60
CA ALA A 59 -4.31 -7.62 16.28
C ALA A 59 -3.83 -8.59 15.20
N ALA A 60 -4.31 -9.84 15.22
CA ALA A 60 -4.03 -10.84 14.17
C ALA A 60 -4.55 -10.36 12.81
N GLU A 61 -5.83 -9.95 12.73
CA GLU A 61 -6.39 -9.40 11.49
C GLU A 61 -5.69 -8.09 11.07
N TYR A 62 -5.24 -7.26 12.01
CA TYR A 62 -4.50 -6.05 11.66
C TYR A 62 -3.16 -6.37 10.99
N PHE A 63 -2.44 -7.40 11.45
CA PHE A 63 -1.14 -7.78 10.89
C PHE A 63 -1.25 -8.32 9.47
N ASP A 64 -2.26 -9.14 9.18
CA ASP A 64 -2.36 -9.76 7.85
C ASP A 64 -3.07 -8.88 6.82
N TYR A 65 -3.79 -7.84 7.26
CA TYR A 65 -4.58 -7.00 6.37
C TYR A 65 -4.19 -5.52 6.44
N ASP A 66 -4.38 -4.85 7.57
CA ASP A 66 -4.11 -3.41 7.66
C ASP A 66 -2.62 -3.08 7.47
N PHE A 67 -1.72 -3.93 7.97
CA PHE A 67 -0.28 -3.76 7.80
C PHE A 67 0.15 -4.00 6.35
N GLU A 68 -0.43 -4.98 5.66
CA GLU A 68 -0.11 -5.28 4.25
C GLU A 68 -0.75 -4.28 3.26
N PHE A 69 -2.06 -4.02 3.41
CA PHE A 69 -2.82 -3.21 2.46
C PHE A 69 -2.94 -1.72 2.85
N GLY A 70 -2.54 -1.35 4.07
CA GLY A 70 -2.70 0.01 4.60
C GLY A 70 -4.17 0.41 4.84
N VAL A 71 -5.11 -0.54 4.73
CA VAL A 71 -6.55 -0.37 4.95
C VAL A 71 -7.15 -1.65 5.54
N ARG A 72 -8.25 -1.49 6.28
CA ARG A 72 -9.01 -2.62 6.82
C ARG A 72 -9.51 -3.57 5.73
N SER A 73 -9.62 -4.85 6.09
CA SER A 73 -10.18 -5.94 5.28
C SER A 73 -11.55 -5.63 4.64
N GLU A 74 -12.35 -4.75 5.24
CA GLU A 74 -13.65 -4.29 4.70
C GLU A 74 -13.53 -3.37 3.48
N PHE A 75 -12.35 -2.82 3.22
CA PHE A 75 -12.05 -1.96 2.07
C PHE A 75 -11.18 -2.65 1.01
N THR A 76 -10.80 -3.91 1.23
CA THR A 76 -9.95 -4.66 0.31
C THR A 76 -10.80 -5.64 -0.49
N SER A 77 -10.67 -5.59 -1.83
CA SER A 77 -11.33 -6.54 -2.74
C SER A 77 -10.87 -7.97 -2.44
N LEU A 78 -11.81 -8.92 -2.44
CA LEU A 78 -11.48 -10.34 -2.36
C LEU A 78 -10.78 -10.79 -3.64
N LYS A 79 -11.38 -10.50 -4.80
CA LYS A 79 -10.88 -10.96 -6.10
C LYS A 79 -9.54 -10.33 -6.49
N HIS A 80 -9.28 -9.09 -6.06
CA HIS A 80 -8.12 -8.30 -6.48
C HIS A 80 -7.17 -7.92 -5.33
N GLY A 81 -7.50 -8.27 -4.09
CA GLY A 81 -6.59 -8.14 -2.94
C GLY A 81 -5.57 -9.27 -2.85
N VAL A 82 -5.65 -10.27 -3.73
CA VAL A 82 -4.75 -11.43 -3.85
C VAL A 82 -4.06 -11.40 -5.21
N LEU A 83 -3.61 -10.24 -5.70
CA LEU A 83 -2.56 -10.25 -6.72
C LEU A 83 -1.24 -10.50 -5.99
N THR A 84 -1.10 -11.69 -5.43
CA THR A 84 0.03 -12.05 -4.57
C THR A 84 1.24 -12.34 -5.42
N ARG A 85 2.22 -11.47 -5.23
CA ARG A 85 3.64 -11.64 -5.47
C ARG A 85 4.13 -13.09 -5.41
N ALA A 86 3.61 -13.93 -4.51
CA ALA A 86 3.84 -15.38 -4.39
C ALA A 86 3.65 -16.21 -5.67
N THR A 87 2.68 -15.83 -6.53
CA THR A 87 2.41 -16.56 -7.78
C THR A 87 3.39 -16.21 -8.90
N VAL A 88 4.10 -15.08 -8.79
CA VAL A 88 4.99 -14.52 -9.82
C VAL A 88 6.46 -14.48 -9.35
N PHE A 89 6.70 -14.39 -8.05
CA PHE A 89 7.98 -14.26 -7.38
C PHE A 89 8.00 -15.14 -6.11
N GLN A 90 9.18 -15.32 -5.51
CA GLN A 90 9.33 -16.12 -4.29
C GLN A 90 8.56 -15.50 -3.11
N ASP A 91 8.16 -16.35 -2.16
CA ASP A 91 7.37 -15.99 -0.98
C ASP A 91 8.13 -15.20 0.09
N GLU A 92 9.33 -14.72 -0.19
CA GLU A 92 10.18 -14.07 0.80
C GLU A 92 10.19 -12.54 0.66
N ASP A 93 10.17 -11.87 1.82
CA ASP A 93 10.40 -10.44 1.96
C ASP A 93 11.80 -10.16 2.45
N TYR A 94 12.48 -9.24 1.78
CA TYR A 94 13.81 -8.80 2.16
C TYR A 94 13.78 -7.33 2.58
N ARG A 95 14.11 -7.08 3.85
CA ARG A 95 14.33 -5.71 4.32
C ARG A 95 15.64 -5.16 3.76
N ILE A 96 15.55 -4.07 3.01
CA ILE A 96 16.75 -3.40 2.47
C ILE A 96 17.31 -2.43 3.52
N VAL A 97 18.47 -2.80 4.07
CA VAL A 97 19.22 -2.04 5.09
C VAL A 97 20.49 -1.37 4.56
N ASP A 98 20.67 -1.37 3.23
CA ASP A 98 21.80 -0.75 2.57
C ASP A 98 21.82 0.77 2.77
N GLN A 99 22.99 1.33 3.10
CA GLN A 99 23.16 2.77 3.34
C GLN A 99 22.94 3.64 2.09
N ARG A 100 23.02 3.07 0.88
CA ARG A 100 22.64 3.75 -0.37
C ARG A 100 21.13 3.98 -0.47
N GLY A 101 20.34 3.19 0.27
CA GLY A 101 18.88 3.22 0.29
C GLY A 101 18.23 2.55 -0.93
N PHE A 102 16.95 2.18 -0.79
CA PHE A 102 16.16 1.58 -1.88
C PHE A 102 16.12 2.45 -3.15
N VAL A 103 16.21 3.77 -2.99
CA VAL A 103 16.25 4.76 -4.08
C VAL A 103 17.40 4.52 -5.06
N HIS A 104 18.47 3.83 -4.63
CA HIS A 104 19.61 3.53 -5.49
C HIS A 104 19.20 2.71 -6.72
N ILE A 105 18.20 1.83 -6.62
CA ILE A 105 17.68 1.08 -7.78
C ILE A 105 17.13 2.06 -8.81
N VAL A 106 16.31 3.03 -8.39
CA VAL A 106 15.71 4.04 -9.28
C VAL A 106 16.78 4.91 -9.92
N GLN A 107 17.78 5.33 -9.15
CA GLN A 107 18.90 6.14 -9.64
C GLN A 107 19.73 5.37 -10.67
N ALA A 108 20.13 4.14 -10.36
CA ALA A 108 20.91 3.31 -11.27
C ALA A 108 20.17 3.04 -12.58
N THR A 109 18.87 2.73 -12.51
CA THR A 109 18.04 2.56 -13.72
C THR A 109 17.95 3.86 -14.52
N ALA A 110 17.81 5.02 -13.87
CA ALA A 110 17.76 6.30 -14.56
C ALA A 110 19.09 6.65 -15.26
N ASP A 111 20.23 6.31 -14.65
CA ASP A 111 21.56 6.55 -15.20
C ASP A 111 21.83 5.74 -16.48
N GLU A 112 21.07 4.68 -16.75
CA GLU A 112 21.19 3.90 -17.99
C GLU A 112 20.70 4.65 -19.25
N PHE A 113 19.81 5.63 -19.10
CA PHE A 113 19.16 6.29 -20.24
C PHE A 113 19.05 7.81 -20.16
N LEU A 114 19.27 8.42 -18.99
CA LEU A 114 19.29 9.88 -18.87
C LEU A 114 20.64 10.45 -19.31
N ASN A 115 20.59 11.56 -20.05
CA ASN A 115 21.77 12.31 -20.43
C ASN A 115 22.51 12.84 -19.18
N PRO A 116 23.85 12.69 -19.10
CA PRO A 116 24.62 13.17 -17.95
C PRO A 116 24.56 14.68 -17.70
N ASP A 117 24.15 15.46 -18.71
CA ASP A 117 23.98 16.91 -18.60
C ASP A 117 22.68 17.33 -17.88
N GLY A 118 21.82 16.36 -17.51
CA GLY A 118 20.57 16.60 -16.81
C GLY A 118 19.47 17.25 -17.66
N SER A 119 19.67 17.40 -18.96
CA SER A 119 18.75 18.12 -19.86
C SER A 119 17.33 17.53 -19.93
N GLN A 120 17.18 16.25 -19.63
CA GLN A 120 15.94 15.50 -19.72
C GLN A 120 15.12 15.45 -18.42
N LEU A 121 15.74 15.80 -17.27
CA LEU A 121 15.09 15.72 -15.95
C LEU A 121 14.95 17.11 -15.34
N ARG A 122 13.71 17.49 -15.03
CA ARG A 122 13.41 18.78 -14.37
C ARG A 122 12.79 18.54 -13.00
N LEU A 123 13.58 18.74 -11.95
CA LEU A 123 13.12 18.65 -10.57
C LEU A 123 12.48 19.97 -10.12
N ASN A 124 11.66 19.92 -9.08
CA ASN A 124 10.93 21.07 -8.53
C ASN A 124 9.91 21.72 -9.50
N GLU A 125 9.60 21.07 -10.62
CA GLU A 125 8.59 21.52 -11.58
C GLU A 125 7.25 20.84 -11.30
N ARG A 126 6.40 21.50 -10.52
CA ARG A 126 5.08 20.97 -10.18
C ARG A 126 4.08 21.27 -11.29
N VAL A 127 3.52 20.23 -11.91
CA VAL A 127 2.43 20.35 -12.88
C VAL A 127 1.14 20.80 -12.18
N THR A 128 0.42 21.74 -12.80
CA THR A 128 -0.88 22.25 -12.32
C THR A 128 -2.00 22.10 -13.33
N GLN A 129 -1.69 22.03 -14.62
CA GLN A 129 -2.69 21.89 -15.67
C GLN A 129 -2.14 21.10 -16.86
N ILE A 130 -3.00 20.29 -17.48
CA ILE A 130 -2.73 19.50 -18.67
C ILE A 130 -3.83 19.81 -19.69
N ASP A 131 -3.46 20.50 -20.76
CA ASP A 131 -4.33 20.80 -21.89
C ASP A 131 -4.02 19.87 -23.07
N THR A 132 -5.02 19.43 -23.83
CA THR A 132 -4.82 18.66 -25.07
C THR A 132 -5.45 19.33 -26.29
N PRO A 133 -4.92 20.49 -26.74
CA PRO A 133 -5.45 21.18 -27.91
C PRO A 133 -5.08 20.45 -29.21
N GLY A 134 -6.10 20.05 -29.98
CA GLY A 134 -5.89 19.33 -31.24
C GLY A 134 -5.13 18.03 -31.04
N ASN A 135 -3.93 17.94 -31.62
CA ASN A 135 -3.06 16.75 -31.57
C ASN A 135 -1.79 16.98 -30.72
N ARG A 136 -1.82 17.91 -29.78
CA ARG A 136 -0.70 18.25 -28.89
C ARG A 136 -1.14 18.17 -27.44
N VAL A 137 -0.16 18.10 -26.54
CA VAL A 137 -0.34 18.27 -25.10
C VAL A 137 0.43 19.49 -24.65
N MET A 138 -0.22 20.37 -23.88
CA MET A 138 0.45 21.45 -23.16
C MET A 138 0.36 21.20 -21.66
N VAL A 139 1.50 21.26 -20.98
CA VAL A 139 1.61 21.09 -19.54
C VAL A 139 1.98 22.43 -18.93
N THR A 140 1.14 22.96 -18.04
CA THR A 140 1.43 24.17 -17.29
C THR A 140 1.99 23.82 -15.92
N LEU A 141 3.10 24.46 -15.57
CA LEU A 141 3.81 24.31 -14.31
C LEU A 141 3.35 25.39 -13.32
N ALA A 142 3.56 25.15 -12.03
CA ALA A 142 3.23 26.09 -10.96
C ALA A 142 3.97 27.43 -11.08
N SER A 143 5.10 27.46 -11.79
CA SER A 143 5.85 28.67 -12.14
C SER A 143 5.16 29.54 -13.21
N GLY A 144 4.11 29.01 -13.86
CA GLY A 144 3.45 29.61 -15.02
C GLY A 144 4.10 29.25 -16.36
N ALA A 145 5.25 28.56 -16.36
CA ALA A 145 5.87 28.06 -17.58
C ALA A 145 5.04 26.93 -18.20
N THR A 146 5.08 26.82 -19.53
CA THR A 146 4.41 25.76 -20.28
C THR A 146 5.41 24.89 -21.03
N ILE A 147 5.08 23.60 -21.15
CA ILE A 147 5.82 22.61 -21.93
C ILE A 147 4.85 22.03 -22.96
N GLU A 148 5.21 22.05 -24.24
CA GLU A 148 4.45 21.43 -25.32
C GLU A 148 5.09 20.12 -25.77
N ALA A 149 4.28 19.10 -26.02
CA ALA A 149 4.71 17.81 -26.56
C ALA A 149 3.64 17.17 -27.45
N GLU A 150 4.00 16.12 -28.18
CA GLU A 150 3.04 15.27 -28.92
C GLU A 150 2.21 14.40 -27.98
N TYR A 151 2.84 13.92 -26.90
CA TYR A 151 2.23 13.04 -25.92
C TYR A 151 2.72 13.37 -24.51
N ALA A 152 1.92 13.01 -23.51
CA ALA A 152 2.31 13.04 -22.11
C ALA A 152 1.94 11.72 -21.43
N ILE A 153 2.85 11.22 -20.59
CA ILE A 153 2.62 10.07 -19.71
C ILE A 153 2.48 10.62 -18.30
N THR A 154 1.38 10.29 -17.64
CA THR A 154 1.12 10.69 -16.25
C THR A 154 1.47 9.55 -15.31
N THR A 155 2.35 9.82 -14.34
CA THR A 155 2.76 8.88 -13.29
C THR A 155 2.42 9.39 -11.88
N PHE A 156 1.45 10.32 -11.79
CA PHE A 156 0.97 10.82 -10.50
C PHE A 156 0.38 9.70 -9.66
N SER A 157 0.55 9.78 -8.34
CA SER A 157 -0.19 8.89 -7.44
C SER A 157 -1.69 9.13 -7.58
N ILE A 158 -2.49 8.10 -7.30
CA ILE A 158 -3.95 8.22 -7.35
C ILE A 158 -4.46 9.34 -6.43
N GLY A 159 -3.84 9.52 -5.26
CA GLY A 159 -4.14 10.62 -4.35
C GLY A 159 -3.85 12.01 -4.94
N ALA A 160 -2.80 12.17 -5.75
CA ALA A 160 -2.53 13.42 -6.44
C ALA A 160 -3.60 13.71 -7.52
N MET A 161 -4.03 12.68 -8.27
CA MET A 161 -5.12 12.81 -9.24
C MET A 161 -6.46 13.16 -8.58
N GLN A 162 -6.72 12.63 -7.38
CA GLN A 162 -7.92 12.93 -6.57
C GLN A 162 -7.85 14.30 -5.87
N SER A 163 -6.68 14.92 -5.78
CA SER A 163 -6.48 16.11 -4.93
C SER A 163 -7.15 17.40 -5.44
N GLY A 164 -7.56 17.42 -6.72
CA GLY A 164 -8.06 18.63 -7.39
C GLY A 164 -6.97 19.67 -7.72
N ASN A 165 -5.69 19.40 -7.43
CA ASN A 165 -4.58 20.32 -7.69
C ASN A 165 -4.08 20.31 -9.15
N ILE A 166 -4.58 19.39 -9.98
CA ILE A 166 -4.23 19.25 -11.39
C ILE A 166 -5.51 19.37 -12.20
N THR A 167 -5.56 20.36 -13.09
CA THR A 167 -6.71 20.57 -13.99
C THR A 167 -6.45 19.89 -15.33
N TYR A 168 -7.42 19.14 -15.83
CA TYR A 168 -7.40 18.54 -17.16
C TYR A 168 -8.34 19.33 -18.08
N ASN A 169 -7.86 19.71 -19.26
CA ASN A 169 -8.66 20.45 -20.24
C ASN A 169 -8.48 19.87 -21.67
N PRO A 170 -9.51 19.22 -22.24
CA PRO A 170 -10.83 18.98 -21.65
C PRO A 170 -10.76 18.09 -20.39
N PRO A 171 -11.78 18.13 -19.52
CA PRO A 171 -11.86 17.22 -18.39
C PRO A 171 -11.72 15.75 -18.81
N LEU A 172 -11.18 14.92 -17.93
CA LEU A 172 -11.11 13.49 -18.16
C LEU A 172 -12.53 12.93 -18.39
N VAL A 173 -12.66 12.02 -19.35
CA VAL A 173 -13.93 11.32 -19.62
C VAL A 173 -14.47 10.66 -18.36
N TYR A 174 -15.79 10.51 -18.29
CA TYR A 174 -16.48 10.07 -17.08
C TYR A 174 -15.90 8.77 -16.53
N GLU A 175 -15.65 7.78 -17.40
CA GLU A 175 -15.16 6.46 -17.03
C GLU A 175 -13.78 6.53 -16.35
N LYS A 176 -12.91 7.45 -16.80
CA LYS A 176 -11.60 7.68 -16.16
C LYS A 176 -11.77 8.37 -14.80
N SER A 177 -12.65 9.37 -14.72
CA SER A 177 -12.92 10.09 -13.48
C SER A 177 -13.56 9.17 -12.43
N GLU A 178 -14.51 8.32 -12.83
CA GLU A 178 -15.13 7.31 -11.99
C GLU A 178 -14.08 6.32 -11.46
N ALA A 179 -13.25 5.76 -12.35
CA ALA A 179 -12.16 4.86 -11.95
C ALA A 179 -11.21 5.54 -10.95
N ILE A 180 -10.78 6.78 -11.22
CA ILE A 180 -9.89 7.51 -10.31
C ILE A 180 -10.50 7.65 -8.92
N ASN A 181 -11.79 7.99 -8.84
CA ASN A 181 -12.47 8.21 -7.56
C ASN A 181 -12.90 6.92 -6.85
N HIS A 182 -13.00 5.80 -7.57
CA HIS A 182 -13.32 4.50 -7.00
C HIS A 182 -12.16 3.90 -6.19
N PHE A 183 -10.91 4.18 -6.57
CA PHE A 183 -9.73 3.67 -5.87
C PHE A 183 -9.41 4.45 -4.59
N LYS A 184 -9.03 3.73 -3.54
CA LYS A 184 -8.61 4.33 -2.27
C LYS A 184 -7.10 4.50 -2.21
N MET A 185 -6.62 5.72 -1.94
CA MET A 185 -5.22 5.95 -1.58
C MET A 185 -4.99 5.53 -0.11
N ALA A 186 -4.46 4.33 0.10
CA ALA A 186 -4.07 3.86 1.43
C ALA A 186 -2.96 4.75 2.03
N ARG A 187 -2.92 4.82 3.37
CA ARG A 187 -1.91 5.59 4.10
C ARG A 187 -1.18 4.68 5.07
N TYR A 188 0.08 4.42 4.76
CA TYR A 188 0.98 3.67 5.63
C TYR A 188 2.01 4.61 6.25
N THR A 189 2.17 4.58 7.58
CA THR A 189 3.04 5.51 8.31
C THR A 189 4.11 4.75 9.08
N LYS A 190 5.39 5.01 8.76
CA LYS A 190 6.54 4.49 9.52
C LYS A 190 6.96 5.50 10.58
N ILE A 191 6.93 5.10 11.84
CA ILE A 191 7.37 5.93 12.98
C ILE A 191 8.67 5.34 13.53
N PHE A 192 9.76 6.08 13.41
CA PHE A 192 11.08 5.67 13.88
C PHE A 192 11.34 6.22 15.28
N LEU A 193 11.80 5.35 16.17
CA LEU A 193 12.09 5.69 17.56
C LEU A 193 13.50 5.22 17.90
N LYS A 194 14.31 6.11 18.48
CA LYS A 194 15.66 5.81 18.97
C LYS A 194 15.66 5.95 20.48
N PHE A 195 16.14 4.91 21.16
CA PHE A 195 16.27 4.87 22.61
C PHE A 195 17.75 4.83 23.02
N PRO A 196 18.13 5.31 24.23
CA PRO A 196 19.52 5.25 24.70
C PRO A 196 20.04 3.82 24.90
N THR A 197 19.16 2.89 25.27
CA THR A 197 19.45 1.48 25.52
C THR A 197 18.28 0.62 25.06
N GLN A 198 18.56 -0.57 24.51
CA GLN A 198 17.55 -1.56 24.18
C GLN A 198 16.92 -2.13 25.45
N PHE A 199 15.58 -2.16 25.50
CA PHE A 199 14.80 -2.72 26.61
C PHE A 199 13.78 -3.77 26.15
N TRP A 200 13.84 -4.14 24.87
CA TRP A 200 13.06 -5.21 24.24
C TRP A 200 13.99 -6.40 23.90
N ASP A 201 13.41 -7.55 23.58
CA ASP A 201 14.18 -8.74 23.19
C ASP A 201 14.66 -8.67 21.73
N GLU A 202 15.27 -9.76 21.23
CA GLU A 202 15.82 -9.86 19.87
C GLU A 202 14.76 -10.30 18.84
N THR A 203 13.46 -10.15 19.13
CA THR A 203 12.40 -10.49 18.18
C THR A 203 12.29 -9.39 17.12
N GLU A 204 12.20 -9.79 15.85
CA GLU A 204 12.04 -8.85 14.72
C GLU A 204 10.71 -8.10 14.79
N PHE A 205 9.60 -8.80 15.01
CA PHE A 205 8.26 -8.21 15.11
C PHE A 205 7.67 -8.39 16.51
N ILE A 206 7.16 -7.29 17.07
CA ILE A 206 6.45 -7.28 18.34
C ILE A 206 5.04 -6.75 18.08
N ILE A 207 4.03 -7.53 18.44
CA ILE A 207 2.63 -7.17 18.28
C ILE A 207 2.06 -6.66 19.61
N HIS A 208 1.63 -5.40 19.62
CA HIS A 208 0.97 -4.76 20.74
C HIS A 208 -0.55 -4.85 20.58
N THR A 209 -1.19 -5.57 21.51
CA THR A 209 -2.63 -5.75 21.50
C THR A 209 -3.30 -4.63 22.31
N SER A 210 -4.22 -3.90 21.68
CA SER A 210 -4.86 -2.73 22.26
C SER A 210 -6.38 -2.85 22.21
N LYS A 211 -7.07 -2.27 23.22
CA LYS A 211 -8.53 -2.10 23.19
C LYS A 211 -9.00 -1.24 22.02
N ARG A 212 -8.12 -0.36 21.53
CA ARG A 212 -8.34 0.42 20.30
C ARG A 212 -7.65 -0.32 19.16
N ASN A 213 -8.43 -0.94 18.30
CA ASN A 213 -7.92 -1.62 17.10
C ASN A 213 -7.02 -0.67 16.27
N GLY A 214 -5.88 -1.19 15.81
CA GLY A 214 -4.89 -0.46 15.01
C GLY A 214 -4.02 0.55 15.77
N PHE A 215 -4.09 0.60 17.11
CA PHE A 215 -3.35 1.59 17.89
C PHE A 215 -1.92 1.13 18.22
N TYR A 216 -0.96 1.52 17.36
CA TYR A 216 0.45 1.13 17.44
C TYR A 216 0.61 -0.39 17.57
N THR A 217 -0.10 -1.13 16.72
CA THR A 217 -0.19 -2.60 16.79
C THR A 217 1.13 -3.26 16.44
N ILE A 218 1.82 -2.80 15.39
CA ILE A 218 3.03 -3.43 14.88
C ILE A 218 4.26 -2.62 15.26
N TRP A 219 5.23 -3.31 15.85
CA TRP A 219 6.56 -2.80 16.16
C TRP A 219 7.58 -3.69 15.48
N GLU A 220 8.56 -3.06 14.85
CA GLU A 220 9.66 -3.75 14.19
C GLU A 220 10.97 -3.37 14.89
N ASN A 221 11.77 -4.37 15.27
CA ASN A 221 13.09 -4.17 15.83
C ASN A 221 14.08 -3.85 14.70
N LEU A 222 14.66 -2.64 14.77
CA LEU A 222 15.64 -2.18 13.79
C LEU A 222 17.09 -2.41 14.22
N ASN A 223 17.33 -3.02 15.39
CA ASN A 223 18.69 -3.25 15.91
C ASN A 223 19.42 -4.39 15.22
N HIS A 224 18.72 -5.23 14.46
CA HIS A 224 19.31 -6.36 13.75
C HIS A 224 20.14 -5.90 12.54
N ASN A 225 21.43 -6.25 12.58
CA ASN A 225 22.36 -6.31 11.45
C ASN A 225 22.75 -7.77 11.22
#